data_AF-A0A8J4UPX0-F1
#
_entry.id   AF-A0A8J4UPX0-F1
#
_cell.length_a   1.000
_cell.length_b   1.000
_cell.length_c   1.000
_cell.angle_alpha   90.00
_cell.angle_beta   90.00
_cell.angle_gamma   90.00
#
_symmetry.space_group_name_H-M   'P 1'
#
loop_
_entity.id
_entity.type
_entity.pdbx_description
1 polymer ?
#
loop_
_entity_poly.entity_id
_entity_poly.type
_entity_poly.pdbx_seq_one_letter_code
_entity_poly.pdbx_strand_id
1 'polypeptide(L)'
;VNPALTLALLATRKLDALKAMVYVFAQCLGATVGAGILYLVLPLKSTANIFVNKVPMDGNAGQALGMEVLVTFQLVFTIFSVEDQRKREECETANLAIGCSISAGIFTAGKISGGSMNPARSLGPAIIVGYWEHHW
;
A
#
# COMPACT_ATOMS: atom_id res chain seq x y z
N VAL A 1 -1.34 8.27 1.20
CA VAL A 1 -1.16 7.58 2.51
C VAL A 1 -0.49 6.25 2.25
N ASN A 2 0.84 6.25 2.03
CA ASN A 2 1.59 5.05 1.66
C ASN A 2 3.10 5.31 1.89
N PRO A 3 3.79 4.55 2.76
CA PRO A 3 5.21 4.76 3.01
C PRO A 3 6.07 4.63 1.76
N ALA A 4 5.76 3.70 0.86
CA ALA A 4 6.48 3.54 -0.41
C ALA A 4 6.37 4.80 -1.28
N LEU A 5 5.18 5.42 -1.34
CA LEU A 5 4.99 6.67 -2.06
C LEU A 5 5.72 7.84 -1.36
N THR A 6 5.69 7.88 -0.03
CA THR A 6 6.43 8.90 0.74
C THR A 6 7.93 8.81 0.48
N LEU A 7 8.48 7.59 0.41
CA LEU A 7 9.88 7.37 0.03
C LEU A 7 10.15 7.76 -1.42
N ALA A 8 9.23 7.49 -2.36
CA ALA A 8 9.37 7.95 -3.74
C ALA A 8 9.40 9.49 -3.86
N LEU A 9 8.59 10.18 -3.07
CA LEU A 9 8.60 11.66 -2.99
C LEU A 9 9.90 12.18 -2.38
N LEU A 10 10.46 11.50 -1.38
CA LEU A 10 11.76 11.82 -0.80
C LEU A 10 12.90 11.62 -1.82
N ALA A 11 12.91 10.47 -2.53
CA ALA A 11 13.92 10.14 -3.53
C ALA A 11 13.92 11.13 -4.70
N THR A 12 12.75 11.64 -5.08
CA THR A 12 12.60 12.68 -6.12
C THR A 12 12.77 14.10 -5.60
N ARG A 13 13.20 14.27 -4.33
CA ARG A 13 13.40 15.56 -3.64
C ARG A 13 12.16 16.46 -3.63
N LYS A 14 10.97 15.87 -3.73
CA LYS A 14 9.69 16.57 -3.59
C LYS A 14 9.23 16.67 -2.13
N LEU A 15 9.89 15.94 -1.22
CA LEU A 15 9.60 15.95 0.21
C LEU A 15 10.91 16.00 1.01
N ASP A 16 10.90 16.77 2.09
CA ASP A 16 12.01 16.83 3.05
C ASP A 16 12.09 15.55 3.90
N ALA A 17 13.29 15.17 4.35
CA ALA A 17 13.54 13.93 5.08
C ALA A 17 12.79 13.88 6.41
N LEU A 18 12.77 14.99 7.17
CA LEU A 18 12.05 15.05 8.44
C LEU A 18 10.54 14.89 8.22
N LYS A 19 10.00 15.57 7.20
CA LYS A 19 8.59 15.41 6.82
C LYS A 19 8.31 13.97 6.42
N ALA A 20 9.13 13.37 5.56
CA ALA A 20 8.96 11.99 5.12
C ALA A 20 8.88 11.02 6.32
N MET A 21 9.76 11.18 7.30
CA MET A 21 9.74 10.39 8.54
C MET A 21 8.41 10.55 9.30
N VAL A 22 7.97 11.79 9.52
CA VAL A 22 6.69 12.09 10.20
C VAL A 22 5.51 11.49 9.43
N TYR A 23 5.51 11.57 8.09
CA TYR A 23 4.48 10.97 7.25
C TYR A 23 4.45 9.45 7.39
N VAL A 24 5.60 8.77 7.33
CA VAL A 24 5.67 7.31 7.49
C VAL A 24 5.14 6.90 8.86
N PHE A 25 5.55 7.59 9.92
CA PHE A 25 5.08 7.30 11.28
C PHE A 25 3.56 7.49 11.42
N ALA A 26 3.03 8.62 10.94
CA ALA A 26 1.60 8.90 10.98
C ALA A 26 0.80 7.89 10.15
N GLN A 27 1.32 7.45 9.00
CA GLN A 27 0.68 6.44 8.14
C GLN A 27 0.63 5.08 8.82
N CYS A 28 1.73 4.63 9.43
CA CYS A 28 1.78 3.37 10.15
C CYS A 28 0.84 3.40 11.37
N LEU A 29 0.89 4.47 12.17
CA LEU A 29 0.01 4.64 13.33
C LEU A 29 -1.47 4.62 12.92
N GLY A 30 -1.84 5.41 11.91
CA GLY A 30 -3.20 5.46 11.39
C GLY A 30 -3.67 4.11 10.84
N ALA A 31 -2.80 3.38 10.14
CA ALA A 31 -3.11 2.04 9.64
C ALA A 31 -3.32 1.01 10.76
N THR A 32 -2.49 1.04 11.82
CA THR A 32 -2.67 0.17 12.99
C THR A 32 -3.96 0.48 13.74
N VAL A 33 -4.25 1.76 13.99
CA VAL A 33 -5.49 2.18 14.65
C VAL A 33 -6.72 1.78 13.81
N GLY A 34 -6.68 2.05 12.51
CA GLY A 34 -7.76 1.66 11.58
C GLY A 34 -7.98 0.15 11.53
N ALA A 35 -6.90 -0.64 11.47
CA ALA A 35 -6.97 -2.09 11.54
C ALA A 35 -7.54 -2.59 12.88
N GLY A 36 -7.17 -1.97 13.99
CA GLY A 36 -7.70 -2.30 15.32
C GLY A 36 -9.19 -2.02 15.46
N ILE A 37 -9.66 -0.86 14.98
CA ILE A 37 -11.10 -0.53 14.95
C ILE A 37 -11.85 -1.57 14.12
N LEU A 38 -11.33 -1.90 12.94
CA LEU A 38 -11.97 -2.85 12.03
C LEU A 38 -11.99 -4.27 12.62
N TYR A 39 -10.95 -4.63 13.37
CA TYR A 39 -10.88 -5.89 14.10
C TYR A 39 -11.99 -6.01 15.16
N LEU A 40 -12.32 -4.92 15.86
CA LEU A 40 -13.36 -4.88 16.88
C LEU A 40 -14.78 -4.89 16.30
N VAL A 41 -14.98 -4.32 15.11
CA VAL A 41 -16.29 -4.22 14.47
C VAL A 41 -16.69 -5.52 13.76
N LEU A 42 -15.73 -6.30 13.27
CA LEU A 42 -16.00 -7.47 12.44
C LEU A 42 -16.05 -8.79 13.21
N PRO A 43 -16.82 -9.79 12.72
CA PRO A 43 -16.88 -11.10 13.34
C PRO A 43 -15.52 -11.81 13.30
N LEU A 44 -14.98 -12.15 14.48
CA LEU A 44 -13.63 -12.69 14.70
C LEU A 44 -13.23 -13.87 13.77
N LYS A 45 -14.18 -14.69 13.33
CA LYS A 45 -13.92 -15.85 12.45
C LYS A 45 -13.50 -15.48 11.02
N SER A 46 -13.75 -14.25 10.56
CA SER A 46 -13.36 -13.76 9.22
C SER A 46 -12.16 -12.81 9.23
N THR A 47 -11.74 -12.33 10.41
CA THR A 47 -10.91 -11.14 10.53
C THR A 47 -9.40 -11.38 10.37
N ALA A 48 -8.92 -12.61 10.41
CA ALA A 48 -7.49 -12.90 10.22
C ALA A 48 -7.12 -13.16 8.75
N ASN A 49 -8.03 -13.75 7.97
CA ASN A 49 -7.75 -14.15 6.59
C ASN A 49 -8.05 -13.07 5.54
N ILE A 50 -8.90 -12.10 5.86
CA ILE A 50 -9.31 -11.05 4.92
C ILE A 50 -8.39 -9.83 4.98
N PHE A 51 -7.69 -9.63 6.11
CA PHE A 51 -7.04 -8.35 6.43
C PHE A 51 -5.55 -8.32 6.16
N VAL A 52 -4.87 -9.44 6.43
CA VAL A 52 -3.42 -9.55 6.35
C VAL A 52 -2.99 -9.95 4.94
N ASN A 53 -1.95 -9.32 4.43
CA ASN A 53 -1.30 -9.74 3.18
C ASN A 53 -0.61 -11.09 3.41
N LYS A 54 -0.92 -12.06 2.55
CA LYS A 54 -0.34 -13.40 2.62
C LYS A 54 0.13 -13.81 1.24
N VAL A 55 1.30 -14.43 1.20
CA VAL A 55 1.73 -15.21 0.04
C VAL A 55 0.96 -16.54 0.10
N PRO A 56 0.32 -17.00 -0.99
CA PRO A 56 -0.34 -18.31 -1.02
C PRO A 56 0.65 -19.43 -0.64
N MET A 57 0.15 -20.51 -0.03
CA MET A 57 0.99 -21.64 0.40
C MET A 57 1.81 -22.26 -0.74
N ASP A 58 1.28 -22.23 -1.96
CA ASP A 58 1.94 -22.76 -3.16
C ASP A 58 2.80 -21.69 -3.87
N GLY A 59 2.85 -20.47 -3.32
CA GLY A 59 3.50 -19.30 -3.90
C GLY A 59 4.95 -19.14 -3.47
N ASN A 60 5.78 -18.59 -4.37
CA ASN A 60 7.15 -18.24 -4.06
C ASN A 60 7.24 -16.79 -3.55
N ALA A 61 7.77 -16.59 -2.34
CA ALA A 61 7.94 -15.27 -1.73
C ALA A 61 8.76 -14.29 -2.61
N GLY A 62 9.77 -14.77 -3.35
CA GLY A 62 10.54 -13.95 -4.28
C GLY A 62 9.72 -13.48 -5.49
N GLN A 63 8.78 -14.31 -5.97
CA GLN A 63 7.83 -13.90 -7.02
C GLN A 63 6.81 -12.90 -6.49
N ALA A 64 6.35 -13.10 -5.25
CA ALA A 64 5.47 -12.15 -4.57
C ALA A 64 6.14 -10.78 -4.38
N LEU A 65 7.41 -10.75 -3.95
CA LEU A 65 8.18 -9.51 -3.86
C LEU A 65 8.32 -8.84 -5.24
N GLY A 66 8.73 -9.60 -6.27
CA GLY A 66 8.85 -9.07 -7.63
C GLY A 66 7.55 -8.47 -8.14
N MET A 67 6.42 -9.13 -7.83
CA MET A 67 5.10 -8.62 -8.17
C MET A 67 4.76 -7.32 -7.43
N GLU A 68 4.99 -7.26 -6.13
CA GLU A 68 4.78 -6.05 -5.32
C GLU A 68 5.62 -4.86 -5.81
N VAL A 69 6.86 -5.10 -6.24
CA VAL A 69 7.69 -4.07 -6.86
C VAL A 69 7.04 -3.52 -8.13
N LEU A 70 6.53 -4.39 -9.02
CA LEU A 70 5.90 -3.99 -10.27
C LEU A 70 4.60 -3.21 -10.06
N VAL A 71 3.71 -3.68 -9.18
CA VAL A 71 2.43 -2.98 -8.93
C VAL A 71 2.64 -1.68 -8.16
N THR A 72 3.60 -1.62 -7.24
CA THR A 72 3.95 -0.37 -6.56
C THR A 72 4.60 0.62 -7.52
N PHE A 73 5.48 0.16 -8.42
CA PHE A 73 6.05 1.00 -9.45
C PHE A 73 4.98 1.59 -10.36
N GLN A 74 4.05 0.75 -10.85
CA GLN A 74 2.91 1.22 -11.64
C GLN A 74 2.13 2.30 -10.89
N LEU A 75 1.81 2.08 -9.61
CA LEU A 75 1.04 3.02 -8.79
C LEU A 75 1.77 4.36 -8.64
N VAL A 76 3.03 4.30 -8.26
CA VAL A 76 3.88 5.50 -8.11
C VAL A 76 3.99 6.22 -9.45
N PHE A 77 4.24 5.52 -10.55
CA PHE A 77 4.31 6.10 -11.89
C PHE A 77 3.02 6.83 -12.29
N THR A 78 1.85 6.24 -12.04
CA THR A 78 0.56 6.90 -12.28
C THR A 78 0.41 8.16 -11.44
N ILE A 79 0.78 8.11 -10.15
CA ILE A 79 0.69 9.28 -9.26
C ILE A 79 1.59 10.41 -9.77
N PHE A 80 2.83 10.11 -10.15
CA PHE A 80 3.74 11.11 -10.70
C PHE A 80 3.26 11.67 -12.05
N SER A 81 2.70 10.83 -12.92
CA SER A 81 2.15 11.25 -14.22
C SER A 81 0.96 12.20 -14.03
N VAL A 82 0.03 11.85 -13.14
CA VAL A 82 -1.14 12.68 -12.81
C VAL A 82 -0.72 14.00 -12.17
N GLU A 83 0.28 13.98 -11.27
CA GLU A 83 0.81 15.18 -10.64
C GLU A 83 1.51 16.11 -11.63
N ASP A 84 2.21 15.57 -12.64
CA ASP A 84 2.79 16.37 -13.71
C ASP A 84 1.71 16.99 -14.60
N GLN A 85 0.66 16.23 -14.95
CA GLN A 85 -0.46 16.74 -15.74
C GLN A 85 -1.20 17.87 -15.03
N ARG A 86 -1.46 17.75 -13.73
CA ARG A 86 -2.11 18.79 -12.91
C ARG A 86 -1.36 20.13 -12.92
N LYS A 87 -0.04 20.12 -13.13
CA LYS A 87 0.76 21.35 -13.22
C LYS A 87 0.65 22.03 -14.57
N ARG A 88 0.26 21.29 -15.61
CA ARG A 88 0.14 21.79 -16.98
C ARG A 88 -1.29 22.25 -17.27
N GLU A 89 -2.28 21.49 -16.83
CA GLU A 89 -3.71 21.69 -17.13
C GLU A 89 -4.59 21.27 -15.95
N GLU A 90 -5.81 21.82 -15.85
CA GLU A 90 -6.81 21.39 -14.87
C GLU A 90 -7.26 19.95 -15.17
N CYS A 91 -6.71 19.01 -14.43
CA CYS A 91 -7.01 17.58 -14.60
C CYS A 91 -8.09 17.13 -13.60
N GLU A 92 -9.36 17.18 -14.00
CA GLU A 92 -10.50 16.74 -13.17
C GLU A 92 -10.47 15.23 -12.87
N THR A 93 -9.92 14.41 -13.76
CA THR A 93 -9.93 12.94 -13.67
C THR A 93 -8.75 12.35 -12.88
N ALA A 94 -7.87 13.19 -12.35
CA ALA A 94 -6.64 12.81 -11.65
C ALA A 94 -6.85 11.81 -10.51
N ASN A 95 -7.85 12.03 -9.65
CA ASN A 95 -8.12 11.14 -8.52
C ASN A 95 -8.68 9.79 -8.97
N LEU A 96 -9.48 9.77 -10.04
CA LEU A 96 -10.04 8.56 -10.62
C LEU A 96 -8.91 7.69 -11.20
N ALA A 97 -7.96 8.29 -11.91
CA ALA A 97 -6.81 7.58 -12.47
C ALA A 97 -5.98 6.85 -11.38
N ILE A 98 -5.74 7.50 -10.25
CA ILE A 98 -5.05 6.89 -9.11
C ILE A 98 -5.87 5.72 -8.54
N GLY A 99 -7.18 5.87 -8.38
CA GLY A 99 -8.06 4.79 -7.92
C GLY A 99 -8.11 3.59 -8.86
N CYS A 100 -8.15 3.84 -10.18
CA CYS A 100 -8.08 2.79 -11.21
C CYS A 100 -6.74 2.06 -11.19
N SER A 101 -5.63 2.79 -11.00
CA SER A 101 -4.29 2.19 -10.85
C SER A 101 -4.20 1.27 -9.63
N ILE A 102 -4.70 1.68 -8.47
CA ILE A 102 -4.77 0.81 -7.29
C ILE A 102 -5.60 -0.45 -7.59
N SER A 103 -6.77 -0.28 -8.23
CA SER A 103 -7.65 -1.40 -8.57
C SER A 103 -6.99 -2.39 -9.52
N ALA A 104 -6.28 -1.91 -10.55
CA ALA A 104 -5.51 -2.73 -11.46
C ALA A 104 -4.40 -3.51 -10.72
N GLY A 105 -3.71 -2.85 -9.80
CA GLY A 105 -2.70 -3.48 -8.94
C GLY A 105 -3.31 -4.62 -8.10
N ILE A 106 -4.46 -4.40 -7.46
CA ILE A 106 -5.17 -5.44 -6.68
C ILE A 106 -5.60 -6.60 -7.57
N PHE A 107 -6.18 -6.35 -8.75
CA PHE A 107 -6.61 -7.43 -9.64
C PHE A 107 -5.46 -8.30 -10.15
N THR A 108 -4.27 -7.71 -10.30
CA THR A 108 -3.10 -8.44 -10.80
C THR A 108 -2.32 -9.12 -9.67
N ALA A 109 -2.00 -8.41 -8.59
CA ALA A 109 -1.18 -8.91 -7.49
C ALA A 109 -1.97 -9.67 -6.41
N GLY A 110 -3.30 -9.52 -6.35
CA GLY A 110 -4.12 -10.04 -5.26
C GLY A 110 -3.97 -11.54 -5.03
N LYS A 111 -3.84 -12.33 -6.10
CA LYS A 111 -3.64 -13.79 -6.00
C LYS A 111 -2.18 -14.22 -5.76
N ILE A 112 -1.22 -13.29 -5.88
CA ILE A 112 0.22 -13.61 -5.82
C ILE A 112 0.79 -13.18 -4.45
N SER A 113 0.50 -11.96 -4.00
CA SER A 113 1.03 -11.35 -2.77
C SER A 113 -0.07 -10.82 -1.82
N GLY A 114 -1.33 -10.89 -2.24
CA GLY A 114 -2.44 -10.20 -1.56
C GLY A 114 -2.60 -8.73 -1.95
N GLY A 115 -1.76 -8.20 -2.86
CA GLY A 115 -1.86 -6.84 -3.39
C GLY A 115 -1.71 -5.74 -2.33
N SER A 116 -0.55 -5.70 -1.67
CA SER A 116 -0.23 -4.70 -0.64
C SER A 116 -0.09 -3.31 -1.24
N MET A 117 0.91 -3.14 -2.12
CA MET A 117 1.41 -1.87 -2.66
C MET A 117 1.78 -0.81 -1.62
N ASN A 118 1.64 -1.10 -0.32
CA ASN A 118 1.63 -0.12 0.75
C ASN A 118 2.09 -0.73 2.08
N PRO A 119 3.32 -0.43 2.53
CA PRO A 119 3.86 -0.99 3.77
C PRO A 119 2.99 -0.73 5.01
N ALA A 120 2.37 0.46 5.13
CA ALA A 120 1.49 0.75 6.27
C ALA A 120 0.22 -0.11 6.25
N ARG A 121 -0.34 -0.36 5.06
CA ARG A 121 -1.53 -1.20 4.87
C ARG A 121 -1.27 -2.67 5.20
N SER A 122 -0.04 -3.15 5.05
CA SER A 122 0.35 -4.50 5.47
C SER A 122 0.71 -4.55 6.96
N LEU A 123 1.40 -3.53 7.47
CA LEU A 123 1.84 -3.47 8.86
C LEU A 123 0.68 -3.39 9.86
N GLY A 124 -0.33 -2.56 9.59
CA GLY A 124 -1.44 -2.34 10.52
C GLY A 124 -2.14 -3.64 10.94
N PRO A 125 -2.68 -4.42 9.99
CA PRO A 125 -3.28 -5.73 10.27
C PRO A 125 -2.30 -6.75 10.85
N ALA A 126 -1.03 -6.75 10.42
CA ALA A 126 0.00 -7.66 10.93
C ALA A 126 0.23 -7.48 12.43
N ILE A 127 0.27 -6.24 12.92
CA ILE A 127 0.40 -5.93 14.35
C ILE A 127 -0.81 -6.43 15.15
N ILE A 128 -2.03 -6.20 14.64
CA ILE A 128 -3.27 -6.54 15.34
C ILE A 128 -3.49 -8.06 15.40
N VAL A 129 -3.22 -8.76 14.30
CA VAL A 129 -3.46 -10.20 14.17
C VAL A 129 -2.25 -11.03 14.63
N GLY A 130 -1.06 -10.44 14.67
CA GLY A 130 0.18 -11.11 15.05
C GLY A 130 0.78 -12.00 13.95
N TYR A 131 0.56 -11.67 12.68
CA TYR A 131 1.02 -12.46 11.54
C TYR A 131 2.15 -11.76 10.79
N TRP A 132 3.31 -12.41 10.71
CA TRP A 132 4.57 -11.82 10.22
C TRP A 132 5.26 -12.65 9.13
N GLU A 133 4.63 -13.72 8.66
CA GLU A 133 5.19 -14.57 7.62
C GLU A 133 5.30 -13.82 6.29
N HIS A 134 6.47 -13.86 5.66
CA HIS A 134 6.79 -13.14 4.42
C HIS A 134 6.42 -11.64 4.44
N HIS A 135 6.61 -10.98 5.59
CA HIS A 135 6.30 -9.56 5.75
C HIS A 135 7.33 -8.62 5.11
N TRP A 136 8.49 -9.15 4.68
CA TRP A 136 9.58 -8.39 4.07
C TRP A 136 9.34 -8.08 2.59
#